data_AF-A0A1G0RJ35-F1
#
_entry.id   AF-A0A1G0RJ35-F1
#
_cell.length_a   1.000
_cell.length_b   1.000
_cell.length_c   1.000
_cell.angle_alpha   90.00
_cell.angle_beta   90.00
_cell.angle_gamma   90.00
#
_symmetry.space_group_name_H-M   'P 1'
#
loop_
_entity.id
_entity.type
_entity.pdbx_description
1 polymer ?
#
loop_
_entity_poly.entity_id
_entity_poly.type
_entity_poly.pdbx_seq_one_letter_code
_entity_poly.pdbx_strand_id
1 'polypeptide(L)'
;MEINIVIVLVIVSAITLPALILKIKANQKKKKKLEILKNYAKESGFQITDCERIEKIYLGVDKNAKMCFYINFSTNNRILVDLNSIKQCKVYEAARSANTSNGRSKIIEKVELQFLPKDNKEAKISLEFFNIENGDFQIAEELLLTRKWEGIINKIISEKSS
;
A
#
# COMPACT_ATOMS: atom_id res chain seq x y z
N MET A 1 13.06 2.11 -52.41
CA MET A 1 11.88 1.71 -51.61
C MET A 1 12.29 0.88 -50.40
N GLU A 2 13.15 -0.13 -50.57
CA GLU A 2 13.58 -1.02 -49.47
C GLU A 2 14.42 -0.35 -48.38
N ILE A 3 15.34 0.56 -48.75
CA ILE A 3 16.18 1.29 -47.77
C ILE A 3 15.32 2.07 -46.76
N ASN A 4 14.21 2.67 -47.23
CA ASN A 4 13.29 3.40 -46.36
C ASN A 4 12.57 2.47 -45.38
N ILE A 5 12.26 1.24 -45.79
CA ILE A 5 11.63 0.24 -44.92
C ILE A 5 12.62 -0.20 -43.83
N VAL A 6 13.89 -0.44 -44.18
CA VAL A 6 14.94 -0.80 -43.21
C VAL A 6 15.16 0.31 -42.19
N ILE A 7 15.22 1.57 -42.62
CA ILE A 7 15.39 2.72 -41.72
C ILE A 7 14.20 2.85 -40.75
N VAL A 8 12.96 2.69 -41.26
CA VAL A 8 11.76 2.72 -40.40
C VAL A 8 11.78 1.59 -39.38
N LEU A 9 12.17 0.37 -39.76
CA LEU A 9 12.31 -0.77 -38.85
C LEU A 9 13.37 -0.52 -37.76
N VAL A 10 14.50 0.07 -38.11
CA VAL A 10 15.56 0.41 -37.14
C VAL A 10 15.08 1.48 -36.15
N ILE A 11 14.39 2.51 -36.62
CA ILE A 11 13.85 3.56 -35.74
C ILE A 11 12.76 3.01 -34.81
N VAL A 12 11.84 2.19 -35.33
CA VAL A 12 10.77 1.58 -34.53
C VAL A 12 11.35 0.63 -33.47
N SER A 13 12.33 -0.19 -33.84
CA SER A 13 12.99 -1.09 -32.88
C SER A 13 13.79 -0.32 -31.83
N ALA A 14 14.50 0.74 -32.20
CA ALA A 14 15.25 1.60 -31.27
C ALA A 14 14.35 2.25 -30.19
N ILE A 15 13.07 2.52 -30.49
CA ILE A 15 12.11 3.08 -29.53
C ILE A 15 11.41 1.98 -28.72
N THR A 16 11.01 0.89 -29.37
CA THR A 16 10.19 -0.16 -28.73
C THR A 16 11.00 -1.07 -27.80
N LEU A 17 12.26 -1.38 -28.13
CA LEU A 17 13.10 -2.24 -27.28
C LEU A 17 13.37 -1.64 -25.90
N PRO A 18 13.84 -0.37 -25.75
CA PRO A 18 14.06 0.22 -24.44
C PRO A 18 12.79 0.26 -23.59
N ALA A 19 11.64 0.59 -24.20
CA ALA A 19 10.35 0.59 -23.50
C ALA A 19 9.98 -0.80 -22.98
N LEU A 20 10.22 -1.85 -23.76
CA LEU A 20 9.96 -3.23 -23.34
C LEU A 20 10.89 -3.65 -22.18
N ILE A 21 12.18 -3.34 -22.27
CA ILE A 21 13.16 -3.65 -21.22
C ILE A 21 12.79 -2.96 -19.90
N LEU A 22 12.36 -1.70 -19.94
CA LEU A 22 11.92 -0.96 -18.77
C LEU A 22 10.69 -1.61 -18.12
N LYS A 23 9.70 -2.04 -18.93
CA LYS A 23 8.51 -2.75 -18.43
C LYS A 23 8.88 -4.08 -17.77
N ILE A 24 9.77 -4.86 -18.36
CA ILE A 24 10.24 -6.14 -17.79
C ILE A 24 10.92 -5.91 -16.44
N LYS A 25 11.85 -4.95 -16.37
CA LYS A 25 12.55 -4.60 -15.12
C LYS A 25 11.59 -4.12 -14.04
N ALA A 26 10.60 -3.29 -14.40
CA ALA A 26 9.57 -2.82 -13.48
C ALA A 26 8.75 -3.99 -12.91
N ASN A 27 8.36 -4.94 -13.76
CA ASN A 27 7.62 -6.14 -13.34
C ASN A 27 8.46 -7.05 -12.44
N GLN A 28 9.75 -7.24 -12.71
CA GLN A 28 10.65 -7.99 -11.83
C GLN A 28 10.79 -7.32 -10.45
N LYS A 29 10.94 -5.98 -10.40
CA LYS A 29 10.98 -5.25 -9.13
C LYS A 29 9.67 -5.41 -8.33
N LYS A 30 8.51 -5.39 -9.01
CA LYS A 30 7.20 -5.63 -8.37
C LYS A 30 7.10 -7.04 -7.78
N LYS A 31 7.54 -8.06 -8.54
CA LYS A 31 7.58 -9.46 -8.06
C LYS A 31 8.49 -9.61 -6.83
N LYS A 32 9.68 -9.03 -6.86
CA LYS A 32 10.63 -9.07 -5.74
C LYS A 32 10.06 -8.44 -4.47
N LYS A 33 9.38 -7.28 -4.58
CA LYS A 33 8.75 -6.64 -3.41
C LYS A 33 7.60 -7.47 -2.83
N LEU A 34 6.81 -8.12 -3.69
CA LEU A 34 5.78 -9.06 -3.24
C LEU A 34 6.38 -10.29 -2.55
N GLU A 35 7.47 -10.84 -3.09
CA GLU A 35 8.20 -11.93 -2.43
C GLU A 35 8.74 -11.53 -1.07
N ILE A 36 9.23 -10.29 -0.91
CA ILE A 36 9.67 -9.78 0.40
C ILE A 36 8.50 -9.78 1.41
N LEU A 37 7.30 -9.35 1.01
CA LEU A 37 6.11 -9.43 1.89
C LEU A 37 5.78 -10.89 2.26
N LYS A 38 5.77 -11.78 1.26
CA LYS A 38 5.47 -13.20 1.48
C LYS A 38 6.50 -13.89 2.37
N ASN A 39 7.78 -13.57 2.21
CA ASN A 39 8.86 -14.08 3.04
C ASN A 39 8.75 -13.54 4.46
N TYR A 40 8.44 -12.25 4.63
CA TYR A 40 8.22 -11.67 5.96
C TYR A 40 7.09 -12.40 6.72
N ALA A 41 6.00 -12.74 6.04
CA ALA A 41 4.93 -13.55 6.63
C ALA A 41 5.40 -14.97 6.98
N LYS A 42 6.10 -15.65 6.07
CA LYS A 42 6.62 -17.01 6.28
C LYS A 42 7.62 -17.08 7.42
N GLU A 43 8.55 -16.11 7.51
CA GLU A 43 9.51 -15.98 8.61
C GLU A 43 8.81 -15.80 9.96
N SER A 44 7.61 -15.22 9.95
CA SER A 44 6.76 -15.07 11.13
C SER A 44 5.83 -16.28 11.37
N GLY A 45 5.91 -17.35 10.56
CA GLY A 45 5.09 -18.55 10.68
C GLY A 45 3.70 -18.47 10.02
N PHE A 46 3.45 -17.47 9.17
CA PHE A 46 2.14 -17.19 8.57
C PHE A 46 2.16 -17.19 7.04
N GLN A 47 0.98 -17.09 6.42
CA GLN A 47 0.84 -17.05 4.97
C GLN A 47 -0.02 -15.87 4.51
N ILE A 48 0.39 -15.22 3.43
CA ILE A 48 -0.40 -14.15 2.83
C ILE A 48 -1.54 -14.76 2.01
N THR A 49 -2.77 -14.59 2.50
CA THR A 49 -4.02 -15.00 1.83
C THR A 49 -4.55 -13.92 0.88
N ASP A 50 -4.32 -12.65 1.20
CA ASP A 50 -4.75 -11.50 0.40
C ASP A 50 -3.70 -10.40 0.54
N CYS A 51 -3.41 -9.69 -0.54
CA CYS A 51 -2.45 -8.61 -0.52
C CYS A 51 -2.70 -7.59 -1.63
N GLU A 52 -2.31 -6.36 -1.34
CA GLU A 52 -2.41 -5.26 -2.28
C GLU A 52 -1.17 -4.38 -2.16
N ARG A 53 -0.77 -3.84 -3.31
CA ARG A 53 0.27 -2.82 -3.39
C ARG A 53 -0.43 -1.46 -3.46
N ILE A 54 0.06 -0.53 -2.66
CA ILE A 54 -0.42 0.85 -2.58
C ILE A 54 0.80 1.73 -2.75
N GLU A 55 1.10 2.15 -3.98
CA GLU A 55 2.33 2.88 -4.31
C GLU A 55 3.62 2.20 -3.78
N LYS A 56 4.19 2.75 -2.70
CA LYS A 56 5.41 2.31 -1.99
C LYS A 56 5.14 1.27 -0.89
N ILE A 57 3.88 1.02 -0.59
CA ILE A 57 3.41 0.15 0.49
C ILE A 57 2.95 -1.19 -0.08
N TYR A 58 3.21 -2.23 0.68
CA TYR A 58 2.60 -3.55 0.51
C TYR A 58 1.85 -3.88 1.80
N LEU A 59 0.57 -4.15 1.67
CA LEU A 59 -0.30 -4.57 2.76
C LEU A 59 -0.83 -5.97 2.43
N GLY A 60 -0.80 -6.86 3.39
CA GLY A 60 -1.35 -8.20 3.23
C GLY A 60 -1.90 -8.76 4.51
N VAL A 61 -2.74 -9.78 4.39
CA VAL A 61 -3.35 -10.45 5.53
C VAL A 61 -3.25 -11.96 5.40
N ASP A 62 -3.11 -12.62 6.53
CA ASP A 62 -3.50 -14.01 6.72
C ASP A 62 -4.91 -14.01 7.31
N LYS A 63 -5.94 -14.31 6.51
CA LYS A 63 -7.34 -14.33 6.97
C LYS A 63 -7.58 -15.45 7.99
N ASN A 64 -6.87 -16.57 7.86
CA ASN A 64 -7.05 -17.73 8.73
C ASN A 64 -6.39 -17.49 10.09
N ALA A 65 -5.14 -17.02 10.08
CA ALA A 65 -4.42 -16.69 11.30
C ALA A 65 -4.80 -15.32 11.88
N LYS A 66 -5.58 -14.54 11.15
CA LYS A 66 -5.98 -13.16 11.49
C LYS A 66 -4.79 -12.26 11.77
N MET A 67 -3.83 -12.27 10.84
CA MET A 67 -2.63 -11.43 10.91
C MET A 67 -2.63 -10.40 9.78
N CYS A 68 -2.15 -9.19 10.05
CA CYS A 68 -1.95 -8.14 9.06
C CYS A 68 -0.46 -7.75 8.97
N PHE A 69 0.06 -7.75 7.75
CA PHE A 69 1.45 -7.48 7.41
C PHE A 69 1.55 -6.22 6.59
N TYR A 70 2.40 -5.30 7.02
CA TYR A 70 2.63 -4.04 6.34
C TYR A 70 4.12 -3.83 6.10
N ILE A 71 4.46 -3.38 4.90
CA ILE A 71 5.81 -2.95 4.54
C ILE A 71 5.73 -1.64 3.77
N ASN A 72 6.41 -0.60 4.27
CA ASN A 72 6.65 0.64 3.53
C ASN A 72 8.09 0.66 3.02
N PHE A 73 8.26 0.58 1.70
CA PHE A 73 9.58 0.51 1.10
C PHE A 73 10.31 1.86 1.02
N SER A 74 9.65 3.00 1.27
CA SER A 74 10.34 4.29 1.32
C SER A 74 10.92 4.59 2.69
N THR A 75 10.22 4.21 3.76
CA THR A 75 10.71 4.37 5.15
C THR A 75 11.40 3.12 5.70
N ASN A 76 11.39 2.03 4.94
CA ASN A 76 11.84 0.69 5.36
C ASN A 76 11.14 0.18 6.64
N ASN A 77 9.92 0.65 6.89
CA ASN A 77 9.12 0.26 8.05
C ASN A 77 8.38 -1.05 7.77
N ARG A 78 8.39 -1.99 8.74
CA ARG A 78 7.64 -3.24 8.70
C ARG A 78 6.84 -3.38 9.98
N ILE A 79 5.54 -3.66 9.85
CA ILE A 79 4.63 -3.78 10.98
C ILE A 79 3.83 -5.07 10.81
N LEU A 80 3.75 -5.83 11.91
CA LEU A 80 2.90 -7.01 12.06
C LEU A 80 1.83 -6.69 13.11
N VAL A 81 0.57 -6.95 12.78
CA VAL A 81 -0.57 -6.74 13.66
C VAL A 81 -1.32 -8.05 13.83
N ASP A 82 -1.48 -8.51 15.06
CA ASP A 82 -2.42 -9.59 15.41
C ASP A 82 -3.82 -9.01 15.48
N LEU A 83 -4.69 -9.36 14.53
CA LEU A 83 -6.05 -8.85 14.48
C LEU A 83 -6.95 -9.46 15.57
N ASN A 84 -6.52 -10.52 16.25
CA ASN A 84 -7.25 -11.06 17.40
C ASN A 84 -7.19 -10.14 18.61
N SER A 85 -6.12 -9.35 18.77
CA SER A 85 -6.00 -8.37 19.86
C SER A 85 -6.65 -7.02 19.51
N ILE A 86 -7.12 -6.83 18.28
CA ILE A 86 -7.72 -5.58 17.80
C ILE A 86 -9.24 -5.59 17.96
N LYS A 87 -9.77 -4.49 18.50
CA LYS A 87 -11.21 -4.24 18.62
C LYS A 87 -11.81 -3.71 17.32
N GLN A 88 -11.11 -2.77 16.69
CA GLN A 88 -11.57 -2.09 15.49
C GLN A 88 -10.39 -1.54 14.68
N CYS A 89 -10.52 -1.53 13.37
CA CYS A 89 -9.68 -0.81 12.45
C CYS A 89 -10.43 0.44 11.94
N LYS A 90 -9.75 1.59 11.84
CA LYS A 90 -10.35 2.82 11.30
C LYS A 90 -9.39 3.62 10.43
N VAL A 91 -9.93 4.32 9.44
CA VAL A 91 -9.17 5.35 8.72
C VAL A 91 -9.04 6.60 9.57
N TYR A 92 -7.83 7.14 9.67
CA TYR A 92 -7.55 8.44 10.27
C TYR A 92 -6.98 9.39 9.21
N GLU A 93 -7.61 10.56 9.08
CA GLU A 93 -7.18 11.63 8.18
C GLU A 93 -6.76 12.84 9.03
N ALA A 94 -5.49 13.23 8.97
CA ALA A 94 -5.06 14.53 9.48
C ALA A 94 -5.19 15.55 8.34
N ALA A 95 -5.82 16.68 8.61
CA ALA A 95 -6.02 17.71 7.60
C ALA A 95 -5.99 19.11 8.21
N ARG A 96 -5.45 20.06 7.45
CA ARG A 96 -5.50 21.49 7.78
C ARG A 96 -6.53 22.21 6.93
N SER A 97 -7.09 23.28 7.49
CA SER A 97 -7.89 24.22 6.71
C SER A 97 -6.98 25.30 6.14
N ALA A 98 -7.07 25.54 4.83
CA ALA A 98 -6.35 26.61 4.15
C ALA A 98 -7.36 27.57 3.53
N ASN A 99 -7.19 28.87 3.81
CA ASN A 99 -7.94 29.92 3.14
C ASN A 99 -7.45 30.03 1.70
N THR A 100 -8.35 29.88 0.75
CA THR A 100 -8.13 30.07 -0.68
C THR A 100 -8.96 31.26 -1.14
N SER A 101 -8.68 31.78 -2.35
CA SER A 101 -9.48 32.84 -2.97
C SER A 101 -10.97 32.50 -3.06
N ASN A 102 -11.31 31.20 -3.08
CA ASN A 102 -12.68 30.69 -3.23
C ASN A 102 -13.25 30.14 -1.90
N GLY A 103 -12.65 30.46 -0.74
CA GLY A 103 -13.12 30.04 0.58
C GLY A 103 -12.17 29.10 1.31
N ARG A 104 -12.66 28.42 2.36
CA ARG A 104 -11.88 27.44 3.12
C ARG A 104 -11.79 26.11 2.36
N SER A 105 -10.57 25.68 2.05
CA SER A 105 -10.28 24.35 1.53
C SER A 105 -9.71 23.44 2.63
N LYS A 106 -10.01 22.14 2.56
CA LYS A 106 -9.43 21.12 3.44
C LYS A 106 -8.27 20.46 2.69
N ILE A 107 -7.06 20.56 3.22
CA ILE A 107 -5.86 19.90 2.69
C ILE A 107 -5.57 18.73 3.62
N ILE A 108 -5.71 17.50 3.11
CA ILE A 108 -5.32 16.30 3.86
C ILE A 108 -3.80 16.24 3.86
N GLU A 109 -3.22 16.13 5.05
CA GLU A 109 -1.78 16.08 5.29
C GLU A 109 -1.33 14.65 5.54
N LYS A 110 -2.19 13.82 6.14
CA LYS A 110 -1.86 12.44 6.51
C LYS A 110 -3.05 11.51 6.38
N VAL A 111 -2.81 10.30 5.90
CA VAL A 111 -3.78 9.19 5.93
C VAL A 111 -3.14 7.99 6.59
N GLU A 112 -3.81 7.45 7.61
CA GLU A 112 -3.39 6.27 8.33
C GLU A 112 -4.52 5.25 8.45
N LEU A 113 -4.14 3.99 8.51
CA LEU A 113 -4.99 2.92 8.98
C LEU A 113 -4.64 2.62 10.45
N GLN A 114 -5.56 2.94 11.35
CA GLN A 114 -5.35 2.82 12.79
C GLN A 114 -6.07 1.59 13.36
N PHE A 115 -5.33 0.78 14.11
CA PHE A 115 -5.81 -0.41 14.80
C PHE A 115 -5.96 -0.06 16.28
N LEU A 116 -7.20 -0.15 16.77
CA LEU A 116 -7.56 0.10 18.15
C LEU A 116 -7.54 -1.23 18.91
N PRO A 117 -6.64 -1.44 19.88
CA PRO A 117 -6.58 -2.67 20.66
C PRO A 117 -7.85 -2.90 21.48
N LYS A 118 -8.07 -4.16 21.88
CA LYS A 118 -9.11 -4.53 22.85
C LYS A 118 -8.78 -4.05 24.25
N ASP A 119 -7.50 -4.09 24.63
CA ASP A 119 -7.02 -3.50 25.87
C ASP A 119 -6.73 -2.00 25.69
N ASN A 120 -7.47 -1.15 26.41
CA ASN A 120 -7.30 0.31 26.34
C ASN A 120 -5.94 0.79 26.89
N LYS A 121 -5.16 -0.08 27.54
CA LYS A 121 -3.78 0.22 27.97
C LYS A 121 -2.78 0.08 26.83
N GLU A 122 -3.10 -0.70 25.79
CA GLU A 122 -2.24 -0.85 24.63
C GLU A 122 -2.37 0.37 23.70
N ALA A 123 -1.23 0.81 23.17
CA ALA A 123 -1.21 1.90 22.21
C ALA A 123 -1.83 1.47 20.88
N LYS A 124 -2.53 2.40 20.22
CA LYS A 124 -3.00 2.18 18.85
C LYS A 124 -1.82 1.94 17.91
N ILE A 125 -1.98 1.00 16.98
CA ILE A 125 -1.00 0.77 15.91
C ILE A 125 -1.45 1.58 14.69
N SER A 126 -0.54 2.32 14.06
CA SER A 126 -0.87 3.18 12.92
C SER A 126 0.00 2.80 11.72
N LEU A 127 -0.65 2.48 10.60
CA LEU A 127 0.00 2.25 9.32
C LEU A 127 -0.18 3.50 8.46
N GLU A 128 0.89 4.19 8.11
CA GLU A 128 0.86 5.44 7.34
C GLU A 128 0.82 5.15 5.83
N PHE A 129 -0.22 5.62 5.14
CA PHE A 129 -0.40 5.41 3.70
C PHE A 129 0.01 6.63 2.89
N PHE A 130 -0.23 7.81 3.46
CA PHE A 130 0.10 9.09 2.85
C PHE A 130 0.58 10.04 3.93
N ASN A 131 1.63 10.80 3.63
CA ASN A 131 2.06 11.93 4.44
C ASN A 131 2.70 12.99 3.53
N ILE A 132 2.10 14.19 3.49
CA ILE A 132 2.58 15.29 2.66
C ILE A 132 4.01 15.73 3.01
N GLU A 133 4.43 15.55 4.27
CA GLU A 133 5.79 15.87 4.73
C GLU A 133 6.84 14.94 4.10
N ASN A 134 6.43 13.74 3.67
CA ASN A 134 7.29 12.79 2.97
C ASN A 134 7.41 13.09 1.46
N GLY A 135 6.86 14.22 0.99
CA GLY A 135 6.83 14.60 -0.43
C GLY A 135 5.80 13.80 -1.23
N ASP A 136 4.79 13.22 -0.58
CA ASP A 136 3.68 12.55 -1.26
C ASP A 136 2.70 13.63 -1.76
N PHE A 137 2.39 13.62 -3.06
CA PHE A 137 1.51 14.62 -3.69
C PHE A 137 0.22 14.02 -4.27
N GLN A 138 0.13 12.69 -4.33
CA GLN A 138 -1.07 11.98 -4.78
C GLN A 138 -1.68 11.31 -3.54
N ILE A 139 -2.98 11.54 -3.32
CA ILE A 139 -3.69 11.02 -2.15
C ILE A 139 -4.97 10.26 -2.50
N ALA A 140 -5.48 10.45 -3.72
CA ALA A 140 -6.79 9.94 -4.10
C ALA A 140 -6.82 8.40 -4.07
N GLU A 141 -5.79 7.75 -4.61
CA GLU A 141 -5.69 6.29 -4.63
C GLU A 141 -5.37 5.74 -3.23
N GLU A 142 -4.46 6.38 -2.51
CA GLU A 142 -4.07 6.01 -1.15
C GLU A 142 -5.27 6.03 -0.21
N LEU A 143 -6.08 7.10 -0.26
CA LEU A 143 -7.27 7.21 0.57
C LEU A 143 -8.33 6.17 0.21
N LEU A 144 -8.56 5.94 -1.08
CA LEU A 144 -9.51 4.93 -1.56
C LEU A 144 -9.11 3.52 -1.09
N LEU A 145 -7.83 3.17 -1.26
CA LEU A 145 -7.30 1.86 -0.86
C LEU A 145 -7.25 1.72 0.67
N THR A 146 -6.94 2.78 1.42
CA THR A 146 -7.00 2.76 2.89
C THR A 146 -8.41 2.43 3.39
N ARG A 147 -9.45 3.05 2.80
CA ARG A 147 -10.86 2.76 3.14
C ARG A 147 -11.29 1.35 2.74
N LYS A 148 -10.84 0.86 1.59
CA LYS A 148 -11.06 -0.54 1.19
C LYS A 148 -10.49 -1.50 2.26
N TRP A 149 -9.27 -1.26 2.72
CA TRP A 149 -8.60 -2.10 3.69
C TRP A 149 -9.19 -2.01 5.10
N GLU A 150 -9.69 -0.85 5.53
CA GLU A 150 -10.52 -0.73 6.73
C GLU A 150 -11.70 -1.72 6.70
N GLY A 151 -12.41 -1.81 5.56
CA GLY A 151 -13.52 -2.75 5.37
C GLY A 151 -13.08 -4.22 5.42
N ILE A 152 -12.02 -4.58 4.70
CA ILE A 152 -11.47 -5.94 4.68
C ILE A 152 -11.05 -6.38 6.09
N ILE A 153 -10.32 -5.53 6.80
CA ILE A 153 -9.78 -5.85 8.12
C ILE A 153 -10.89 -5.94 9.16
N ASN A 154 -11.84 -5.01 9.17
CA ASN A 154 -12.96 -5.08 10.10
C ASN A 154 -13.81 -6.33 9.87
N LYS A 155 -13.95 -6.79 8.62
CA LYS A 155 -14.60 -8.07 8.33
C LYS A 155 -13.85 -9.23 9.00
N ILE A 156 -12.53 -9.31 8.83
CA ILE A 156 -11.68 -10.35 9.46
C ILE A 156 -11.75 -10.29 10.99
N ILE A 157 -11.76 -9.10 11.59
CA ILE A 157 -11.91 -8.91 13.04
C ILE A 157 -13.27 -9.43 13.53
N SER A 158 -14.33 -9.19 12.77
CA SER A 158 -15.71 -9.56 13.14
C SER A 158 -16.03 -11.05 12.95
N GLU A 159 -15.31 -11.74 12.07
CA GLU A 159 -15.48 -13.18 11.86
C GLU A 159 -15.12 -13.90 13.15
N LYS A 160 -16.06 -14.64 13.76
CA LYS A 160 -15.78 -15.40 14.99
C LYS A 160 -14.74 -16.47 14.68
N SER A 161 -13.68 -16.53 15.49
CA SER A 161 -12.77 -17.68 15.51
C SER A 161 -13.64 -18.89 15.88
N SER A 162 -13.88 -19.78 14.92
CA SER A 162 -14.60 -21.03 15.15
C SER A 162 -13.71 -22.04 15.85
#